data_AF-X0L6A2-F1
#
_entry.id   AF-X0L6A2-F1
#
_cell.length_a   1.000
_cell.length_b   1.000
_cell.length_c   1.000
_cell.angle_alpha   90.00
_cell.angle_beta   90.00
_cell.angle_gamma   90.00
#
_symmetry.space_group_name_H-M   'P 1'
#
loop_
_entity.id
_entity.type
_entity.pdbx_description
1 polymer ?
#
loop_
_entity_poly.entity_id
_entity_poly.type
_entity_poly.pdbx_seq_one_letter_code
_entity_poly.pdbx_strand_id
1 'polypeptide(L)'
;MSGQELKNKLAQEAEYFKERGDSLGFACSAHKHIVYPGGTDLTGFIKWAWNPKCDCGAEATPILVQIISRQWLGNVLQVMTWTKDKKGEWVNEKGDGWPEYSKKLYFKLAA
;
A
#
# COMPACT_ATOMS: atom_id res chain seq x y z
N MET A 1 -11.50 -12.59 14.36
CA MET A 1 -11.68 -11.46 13.44
C MET A 1 -12.18 -12.05 12.14
N SER A 2 -13.37 -11.69 11.70
CA SER A 2 -13.95 -12.15 10.45
C SER A 2 -13.22 -11.55 9.25
N GLY A 3 -13.32 -12.17 8.08
CA GLY A 3 -12.78 -11.61 6.84
C GLY A 3 -13.33 -10.21 6.52
N GLN A 4 -14.58 -9.91 6.89
CA GLN A 4 -15.17 -8.59 6.71
C GLN A 4 -14.60 -7.53 7.66
N GLU A 5 -14.41 -7.87 8.95
CA GLU A 5 -13.75 -6.98 9.91
C GLU A 5 -12.34 -6.63 9.47
N LEU A 6 -11.62 -7.61 8.89
CA LEU A 6 -10.28 -7.39 8.38
C LEU A 6 -10.28 -6.47 7.16
N LYS A 7 -11.19 -6.67 6.20
CA LYS A 7 -11.34 -5.76 5.04
C LYS A 7 -11.60 -4.33 5.49
N ASN A 8 -12.50 -4.12 6.45
CA ASN A 8 -12.82 -2.80 6.98
C ASN A 8 -11.60 -2.14 7.62
N LYS A 9 -10.80 -2.87 8.39
CA LYS A 9 -9.55 -2.33 8.98
C LYS A 9 -8.53 -1.92 7.93
N LEU A 10 -8.35 -2.74 6.89
CA LEU A 10 -7.43 -2.42 5.79
C LEU A 10 -7.90 -1.18 5.01
N ALA A 11 -9.21 -1.04 4.79
CA ALA A 11 -9.79 0.15 4.16
C ALA A 11 -9.58 1.41 5.01
N GLN A 12 -9.85 1.34 6.32
CA GLN A 12 -9.63 2.45 7.25
C GLN A 12 -8.17 2.90 7.31
N GLU A 13 -7.22 1.94 7.30
CA GLU A 13 -5.79 2.26 7.24
C GLU A 13 -5.44 3.01 5.95
N ALA A 14 -5.93 2.54 4.80
CA ALA A 14 -5.69 3.20 3.52
C ALA A 14 -6.32 4.60 3.45
N GLU A 15 -7.54 4.78 3.95
CA GLU A 15 -8.22 6.09 4.02
C GLU A 15 -7.42 7.09 4.85
N TYR A 16 -6.95 6.69 6.03
CA TYR A 16 -6.14 7.54 6.90
C TYR A 16 -4.89 8.11 6.20
N PHE A 17 -4.13 7.28 5.48
CA PHE A 17 -2.93 7.75 4.78
C PHE A 17 -3.26 8.52 3.50
N LYS A 18 -4.38 8.19 2.85
CA LYS A 18 -4.88 8.95 1.70
C LYS A 18 -5.28 10.37 2.09
N GLU A 19 -5.98 10.55 3.21
CA GLU A 19 -6.37 11.87 3.72
C GLU A 19 -5.18 12.76 4.07
N ARG A 20 -4.05 12.14 4.47
CA ARG A 20 -2.77 12.82 4.69
C ARG A 20 -2.05 13.24 3.41
N GLY A 21 -2.55 12.84 2.24
CA GLY A 21 -1.91 13.09 0.94
C GLY A 21 -0.72 12.18 0.64
N ASP A 22 -0.58 11.07 1.37
CA ASP A 22 0.50 10.12 1.14
C ASP A 22 0.23 9.26 -0.11
N SER A 23 1.29 8.87 -0.83
CA SER A 23 1.15 7.88 -1.91
C SER A 23 1.16 6.48 -1.33
N LEU A 24 0.24 5.64 -1.80
CA LEU A 24 -0.02 4.33 -1.23
C LEU A 24 0.47 3.21 -2.17
N GLY A 25 1.13 2.21 -1.60
CA GLY A 25 1.61 1.02 -2.29
C GLY A 25 1.03 -0.25 -1.68
N PHE A 26 0.41 -1.08 -2.51
CA PHE A 26 -0.33 -2.27 -2.10
C PHE A 26 0.35 -3.55 -2.57
N ALA A 27 0.13 -4.65 -1.86
CA ALA A 27 0.67 -5.94 -2.29
C ALA A 27 -0.03 -6.42 -3.56
N CYS A 28 0.76 -6.91 -4.51
CA CYS A 28 0.25 -7.65 -5.66
C CYS A 28 -0.32 -9.01 -5.23
N SER A 29 -1.39 -9.45 -5.89
CA SER A 29 -2.05 -10.73 -5.62
C SER A 29 -1.22 -11.96 -6.03
N ALA A 30 -0.28 -11.81 -6.96
CA ALA A 30 0.46 -12.95 -7.54
C ALA A 30 1.98 -12.89 -7.36
N HIS A 31 2.59 -11.71 -7.29
CA HIS A 31 4.04 -11.54 -7.33
C HIS A 31 4.59 -10.71 -6.16
N LYS A 32 5.89 -10.86 -5.87
CA LYS A 32 6.59 -10.10 -4.81
C LYS A 32 6.98 -8.69 -5.25
N HIS A 33 5.99 -7.87 -5.59
CA HIS A 33 6.19 -6.42 -5.78
C HIS A 33 4.99 -5.59 -5.33
N ILE A 34 5.18 -4.29 -5.32
CA ILE A 34 4.22 -3.30 -4.84
C ILE A 34 3.49 -2.71 -6.06
N VAL A 35 2.16 -2.73 -6.01
CA VAL A 35 1.30 -2.06 -6.97
C VAL A 35 0.96 -0.68 -6.42
N TYR A 36 1.16 0.36 -7.24
CA TYR A 36 0.83 1.74 -6.85
C TYR A 36 -0.48 2.15 -7.50
N PRO A 37 -1.59 2.07 -6.74
CA PRO A 37 -2.88 2.51 -7.21
C PRO A 37 -2.96 4.02 -7.30
N GLY A 38 -2.35 4.58 -8.35
CA GLY A 38 -2.49 6.00 -8.64
C GLY A 38 -1.22 6.76 -8.92
N GLY A 39 -0.11 6.09 -9.20
CA GLY A 39 1.17 6.78 -9.32
C GLY A 39 1.45 7.66 -8.10
N THR A 40 2.30 8.66 -8.27
CA THR A 40 2.64 9.62 -7.21
C THR A 40 2.00 10.99 -7.41
N ASP A 41 1.16 11.15 -8.44
CA ASP A 41 0.52 12.41 -8.85
C ASP A 41 -0.97 12.23 -9.23
N LEU A 42 -1.69 13.35 -9.41
CA LEU A 42 -3.14 13.38 -9.68
C LEU A 42 -3.52 12.63 -10.97
N THR A 43 -2.63 12.64 -11.97
CA THR A 43 -2.84 12.00 -13.26
C THR A 43 -2.71 10.49 -13.15
N GLY A 44 -1.74 10.02 -12.37
CA GLY A 44 -1.60 8.62 -11.99
C GLY A 44 -2.86 8.11 -11.27
N PHE A 45 -3.41 8.90 -10.35
CA PHE A 45 -4.59 8.53 -9.56
C PHE A 45 -5.83 8.32 -10.43
N ILE A 46 -6.07 9.23 -11.38
CA ILE A 46 -7.21 9.13 -12.31
C ILE A 46 -7.01 7.93 -13.25
N LYS A 47 -5.82 7.73 -13.83
CA LYS A 47 -5.56 6.56 -14.70
C LYS A 47 -5.74 5.24 -13.96
N TRP A 48 -5.32 5.19 -12.71
CA TRP A 48 -5.48 4.02 -11.87
C TRP A 48 -6.95 3.70 -11.55
N ALA A 49 -7.74 4.70 -11.16
CA ALA A 49 -9.14 4.51 -10.77
C ALA A 49 -9.98 3.85 -11.88
N TRP A 50 -9.54 3.99 -13.14
CA TRP A 50 -10.18 3.41 -14.32
C TRP A 50 -9.57 2.06 -14.74
N ASN A 51 -8.32 1.72 -14.39
CA ASN A 51 -7.69 0.46 -14.77
C ASN A 51 -6.49 0.08 -13.87
N PRO A 52 -6.73 -0.58 -12.72
CA PRO A 52 -5.70 -0.93 -11.75
C PRO A 52 -4.87 -2.13 -12.23
N LYS A 53 -3.93 -1.93 -13.17
CA LYS A 53 -3.10 -3.03 -13.69
C LYS A 53 -1.65 -2.93 -13.20
N CYS A 54 -1.22 -3.98 -12.53
CA CYS A 54 0.18 -4.33 -12.39
C CYS A 54 0.76 -4.68 -13.77
N ASP A 55 2.01 -4.31 -14.06
CA ASP A 55 2.72 -4.74 -15.29
C ASP A 55 2.85 -6.28 -15.38
N CYS A 56 2.67 -6.97 -14.27
CA CYS A 56 2.61 -8.42 -14.18
C CYS A 56 1.26 -9.06 -14.54
N GLY A 57 0.24 -8.25 -14.88
CA GLY A 57 -1.11 -8.72 -15.19
C GLY A 57 -1.97 -9.14 -14.01
N ALA A 58 -1.46 -9.06 -12.77
CA ALA A 58 -2.19 -9.41 -11.56
C ALA A 58 -2.87 -8.19 -10.89
N GLU A 59 -3.87 -8.45 -10.06
CA GLU A 59 -4.65 -7.41 -9.37
C GLU A 59 -3.94 -6.91 -8.10
N ALA A 60 -4.17 -5.64 -7.74
CA ALA A 60 -3.79 -5.10 -6.44
C ALA A 60 -4.69 -5.67 -5.35
N THR A 61 -4.11 -6.17 -4.26
CA THR A 61 -4.86 -6.56 -3.07
C THR A 61 -5.21 -5.32 -2.21
N PRO A 62 -6.18 -5.40 -1.29
CA PRO A 62 -6.43 -4.33 -0.31
C PRO A 62 -5.33 -4.22 0.78
N ILE A 63 -4.26 -5.03 0.69
CA ILE A 63 -3.20 -5.07 1.71
C ILE A 63 -2.19 -3.95 1.43
N LEU A 64 -2.27 -2.87 2.21
CA LEU A 64 -1.32 -1.76 2.16
C LEU A 64 0.04 -2.21 2.74
N VAL A 65 1.12 -1.99 1.99
CA VAL A 65 2.47 -2.45 2.36
C VAL A 65 3.53 -1.36 2.26
N GLN A 66 3.25 -0.26 1.57
CA GLN A 66 4.15 0.89 1.48
C GLN A 66 3.38 2.21 1.50
N ILE A 67 4.00 3.21 2.11
CA ILE A 67 3.55 4.61 2.13
C ILE A 67 4.73 5.48 1.76
N ILE A 68 4.51 6.43 0.84
CA ILE A 68 5.48 7.48 0.52
C ILE A 68 4.91 8.80 1.00
N SER A 69 5.52 9.34 2.06
CA SER A 69 5.13 10.62 2.63
C SER A 69 6.03 11.73 2.13
N ARG A 70 5.43 12.87 1.81
CA ARG A 70 6.11 14.07 1.30
C ARG A 70 5.84 15.22 2.24
N GLN A 71 6.89 15.73 2.87
CA GLN A 71 6.78 16.83 3.82
C GLN A 71 7.73 17.96 3.41
N TRP A 72 7.20 19.18 3.40
CA TRP A 72 8.01 20.37 3.22
C TRP A 72 8.61 20.79 4.56
N LEU A 73 9.93 20.81 4.64
CA LEU A 73 10.68 21.41 5.75
C LEU A 73 11.34 22.69 5.22
N GLY A 74 10.66 23.82 5.42
CA GLY A 74 11.03 25.08 4.78
C GLY A 74 10.88 24.97 3.26
N ASN A 75 11.98 25.15 2.53
CA ASN A 75 12.06 25.04 1.07
C ASN A 75 12.58 23.68 0.58
N VAL A 76 12.76 22.70 1.46
CA VAL A 76 13.23 21.36 1.12
C VAL A 76 12.08 20.36 1.19
N LEU A 77 11.87 19.61 0.12
CA LEU A 77 10.93 18.49 0.09
C LEU A 77 11.63 17.24 0.65
N GLN A 78 11.21 16.78 1.83
CA GLN A 78 11.61 15.48 2.35
C GLN A 78 10.65 14.39 1.89
N VAL A 79 11.20 13.30 1.37
CA VAL A 79 10.46 12.11 0.96
C VAL A 79 10.82 10.97 1.90
N MET A 80 9.85 10.53 2.71
CA MET A 80 9.99 9.39 3.60
C MET A 80 9.26 8.18 3.01
N THR A 81 9.93 7.03 2.99
CA THR A 81 9.33 5.78 2.52
C THR A 81 9.17 4.84 3.70
N TRP A 82 7.92 4.47 3.98
CA TRP A 82 7.57 3.54 5.03
C TRP A 82 7.11 2.23 4.40
N THR A 83 7.64 1.10 4.85
CA THR A 83 7.24 -0.23 4.37
C THR A 83 6.87 -1.09 5.56
N LYS A 84 5.95 -2.05 5.39
CA LYS A 84 5.61 -2.99 6.47
C LYS A 84 6.71 -4.05 6.65
N ASP A 85 7.00 -4.40 7.88
CA ASP A 85 7.84 -5.55 8.21
C ASP A 85 7.03 -6.87 8.15
N LYS A 86 7.68 -7.99 8.49
CA LYS A 86 7.05 -9.33 8.52
C LYS A 86 5.95 -9.51 9.57
N LYS A 87 5.86 -8.59 10.53
CA LYS A 87 4.84 -8.55 11.59
C LYS A 87 3.67 -7.62 11.21
N GLY A 88 3.88 -6.72 10.24
CA GLY A 88 2.91 -5.73 9.80
C GLY A 88 3.12 -4.35 10.40
N GLU A 89 4.26 -4.12 11.04
CA GLU A 89 4.64 -2.84 11.63
C GLU A 89 5.27 -1.93 10.58
N TRP A 90 5.03 -0.63 10.68
CA TRP A 90 5.61 0.36 9.77
C TRP A 90 7.06 0.68 10.14
N VAL A 91 7.98 0.47 9.19
CA VAL A 91 9.40 0.85 9.33
C VAL A 91 9.77 1.89 8.27
N ASN A 92 10.57 2.89 8.65
CA ASN A 92 10.99 4.00 7.77
C ASN A 92 12.18 3.59 6.89
N GLU A 93 11.98 2.57 6.06
CA GLU A 93 12.95 2.09 5.09
C GLU A 93 12.24 1.32 3.96
N LYS A 94 12.93 1.13 2.84
CA LYS A 94 12.53 0.16 1.81
C LYS A 94 12.91 -1.24 2.28
N GLY A 95 12.10 -1.81 3.16
CA GLY A 95 12.30 -3.16 3.70
C GLY A 95 11.65 -4.24 2.84
N ASP A 96 12.20 -5.46 2.90
CA ASP A 96 11.73 -6.63 2.14
C ASP A 96 10.88 -7.60 2.98
N GLY A 97 10.43 -7.21 4.18
CA GLY A 97 9.65 -8.07 5.08
C GLY A 97 8.14 -8.09 4.82
N TRP A 98 7.64 -7.15 4.02
CA TRP A 98 6.22 -7.05 3.70
C TRP A 98 5.64 -8.27 2.95
N PRO A 99 6.38 -9.06 2.14
CA PRO A 99 5.82 -10.23 1.46
C PRO A 99 5.35 -11.32 2.43
N GLU A 100 6.05 -11.52 3.55
CA GLU A 100 5.61 -12.46 4.58
C GLU A 100 4.34 -11.99 5.28
N TYR A 101 4.23 -10.68 5.51
CA TYR A 101 3.03 -10.06 6.07
C TYR A 101 1.83 -10.19 5.11
N SER A 102 2.02 -9.87 3.84
CA SER A 102 0.94 -9.92 2.84
C SER A 102 0.42 -11.34 2.64
N LYS A 103 1.31 -12.34 2.59
CA LYS A 103 0.93 -13.76 2.52
C LYS A 103 0.03 -14.16 3.69
N LYS A 104 0.39 -13.79 4.93
CA LYS A 104 -0.42 -14.10 6.13
C LYS A 104 -1.79 -13.46 6.08
N LEU A 105 -1.89 -12.23 5.59
CA LEU A 105 -3.17 -11.52 5.46
C LEU A 105 -4.05 -12.09 4.35
N TYR A 106 -3.46 -12.46 3.22
CA TYR A 106 -4.21 -13.04 2.11
C TYR A 106 -4.96 -14.31 2.54
N PHE A 107 -4.31 -15.21 3.29
CA PHE A 107 -4.97 -16.38 3.86
C PHE A 107 -6.10 -16.03 4.84
N LYS A 108 -5.96 -14.96 5.62
CA LYS A 108 -7.00 -14.49 6.54
C LYS A 108 -8.19 -13.84 5.83
N LEU A 109 -7.98 -13.27 4.64
CA LEU A 109 -9.04 -12.69 3.82
C LEU A 109 -9.83 -13.75 3.04
N ALA A 110 -9.20 -14.88 2.74
CA ALA A 110 -9.81 -16.02 2.05
C ALA A 110 -10.53 -17.00 2.98
N ALA A 111 -10.39 -16.85 4.30
CA ALA A 111 -11.03 -17.64 5.35
C ALA A 111 -12.32 -16.97 5.85
#